data_AF-L1Q2B4-F1
#
_entry.id   AF-L1Q2B4-F1
#
_cell.length_a   1.000
_cell.length_b   1.000
_cell.length_c   1.000
_cell.angle_alpha   90.00
_cell.angle_beta   90.00
_cell.angle_gamma   90.00
#
_symmetry.space_group_name_H-M   'P 1'
#
loop_
_entity.id
_entity.type
_entity.pdbx_description
1 polymer ?
#
loop_
_entity_poly.entity_id
_entity_poly.type
_entity_poly.pdbx_seq_one_letter_code
_entity_poly.pdbx_strand_id
1 'polypeptide(L)'
;MKHILITLLLCASSIYAQNPLEGEWITSSLFGNLKEEYQNLLVLTQREGERVGYATEFKKDNKNQYISYYFAPCGNDCFQSVSGIFELIAPSYVRLNALNFKQNGDCEKKNKTLHNDTADYYIYKVSNKKIFLVKSTSRNEKEDGEKAKNYLLVTDIKYNLVYDRKYKMKVETKGIAPLPAQIEEYATNILQLKEFKIIIYNKLRGAAVWVFAVKDLTTGVITYVTQQNYIDTGGKEVARFFDCTEAEMEKFRE
;
A
#
# COMPACT_ATOMS: atom_id res chain seq x y z
N MET A 1 -53.24 3.41 35.12
CA MET A 1 -52.30 3.05 34.03
C MET A 1 -51.26 4.14 33.93
N LYS A 2 -50.03 3.89 34.39
CA LYS A 2 -48.95 4.87 34.37
C LYS A 2 -48.26 4.78 33.01
N HIS A 3 -48.41 5.80 32.17
CA HIS A 3 -47.69 5.89 30.91
C HIS A 3 -46.21 6.17 31.21
N ILE A 4 -45.36 5.16 31.02
CA ILE A 4 -43.91 5.32 31.04
C ILE A 4 -43.54 5.91 29.69
N LEU A 5 -43.21 7.20 29.69
CA LEU A 5 -42.66 7.90 28.54
C LEU A 5 -41.24 7.37 28.33
N ILE A 6 -41.08 6.42 27.39
CA ILE A 6 -39.75 5.97 26.96
C ILE A 6 -39.19 7.10 26.08
N THR A 7 -38.39 7.98 26.69
CA THR A 7 -37.55 8.92 25.95
C THR A 7 -36.56 8.09 25.14
N LEU A 8 -36.81 7.99 23.84
CA LEU A 8 -35.85 7.51 22.86
C LEU A 8 -34.66 8.49 22.92
N LEU A 9 -33.63 8.16 23.71
CA LEU A 9 -32.33 8.81 23.58
C LEU A 9 -31.83 8.43 22.19
N LEU A 10 -32.07 9.30 21.21
CA LEU A 10 -31.23 9.37 20.03
C LEU A 10 -29.83 9.68 20.55
N CYS A 11 -29.04 8.64 20.80
CA CYS A 11 -27.60 8.74 20.69
C CYS A 11 -27.35 9.24 19.27
N ALA A 12 -27.30 10.56 19.11
CA ALA A 12 -26.61 11.18 18.00
C ALA A 12 -25.21 10.58 18.06
N SER A 13 -24.95 9.57 17.24
CA SER A 13 -23.63 9.00 17.06
C SER A 13 -22.71 10.19 16.82
N SER A 14 -21.85 10.46 17.79
CA SER A 14 -20.90 11.56 17.82
C SER A 14 -20.38 11.81 16.40
N ILE A 15 -20.90 12.87 15.78
CA ILE A 15 -20.56 13.25 14.41
C ILE A 15 -19.12 13.75 14.50
N TYR A 16 -18.23 13.03 13.80
CA TYR A 16 -16.77 13.04 13.89
C TYR A 16 -16.17 12.12 14.96
N ALA A 17 -16.04 10.85 14.58
CA ALA A 17 -14.93 10.02 15.05
C ALA A 17 -13.61 10.82 14.99
N GLN A 18 -12.76 10.65 16.01
CA GLN A 18 -11.39 11.18 16.01
C GLN A 18 -10.72 10.90 14.66
N ASN A 19 -10.05 11.90 14.08
CA ASN A 19 -9.30 11.74 12.84
C ASN A 19 -8.33 10.56 13.00
N PRO A 20 -8.53 9.43 12.29
CA PRO A 20 -7.74 8.23 12.52
C PRO A 20 -6.27 8.40 12.12
N LEU A 21 -5.95 9.46 11.38
CA LEU A 21 -4.61 9.76 10.90
C LEU A 21 -3.84 10.69 11.84
N GLU A 22 -4.49 11.31 12.83
CA GLU A 22 -3.86 12.28 13.73
C GLU A 22 -2.59 11.72 14.38
N GLY A 23 -1.51 12.52 14.35
CA GLY A 23 -0.22 12.17 14.94
C GLY A 23 0.88 11.86 13.94
N GLU A 24 2.03 11.44 14.46
CA GLU A 24 3.21 11.05 13.68
C GLU A 24 3.20 9.55 13.39
N TRP A 25 3.39 9.20 12.13
CA TRP A 25 3.47 7.83 11.63
C TRP A 25 4.78 7.61 10.90
N ILE A 26 5.41 6.45 11.08
CA ILE A 26 6.43 5.95 10.17
C ILE A 26 5.74 5.51 8.88
N THR A 27 6.28 5.98 7.75
CA THR A 27 5.71 5.75 6.42
C THR A 27 6.63 4.99 5.50
N SER A 28 6.04 4.26 4.54
CA SER A 28 6.78 3.52 3.51
C SER A 28 7.52 4.42 2.52
N SER A 29 7.05 5.66 2.35
CA SER A 29 7.57 6.64 1.39
C SER A 29 7.26 8.06 1.84
N LEU A 30 7.89 9.03 1.17
CA LEU A 30 7.54 10.44 1.24
C LEU A 30 6.20 10.69 0.52
N PHE A 31 5.30 11.48 1.10
CA PHE A 31 3.98 11.76 0.52
C PHE A 31 4.03 12.88 -0.53
N GLY A 32 4.69 12.61 -1.66
CA GLY A 32 4.71 13.47 -2.83
C GLY A 32 4.66 12.65 -4.11
N ASN A 33 4.40 13.30 -5.24
CA ASN A 33 4.06 12.66 -6.51
C ASN A 33 2.92 11.63 -6.32
N LEU A 34 1.87 12.03 -5.62
CA LEU A 34 0.72 11.20 -5.24
C LEU A 34 0.02 10.54 -6.43
N LYS A 35 0.22 11.04 -7.66
CA LYS A 35 -0.32 10.43 -8.88
C LYS A 35 0.42 9.17 -9.33
N GLU A 36 1.68 8.99 -8.92
CA GLU A 36 2.53 7.89 -9.37
C GLU A 36 2.08 6.53 -8.83
N GLU A 37 2.32 5.46 -9.59
CA GLU A 37 1.85 4.10 -9.24
C GLU A 37 2.42 3.58 -7.92
N TYR A 38 3.67 3.93 -7.57
CA TYR A 38 4.27 3.51 -6.30
C TYR A 38 3.57 4.14 -5.07
N GLN A 39 2.74 5.16 -5.28
CA GLN A 39 1.89 5.76 -4.23
C GLN A 39 0.49 5.11 -4.17
N ASN A 40 0.27 3.95 -4.81
CA ASN A 40 -1.02 3.25 -4.74
C ASN A 40 -1.33 2.70 -3.33
N LEU A 41 -0.30 2.48 -2.50
CA LEU A 41 -0.42 2.14 -1.09
C LEU A 41 0.55 3.01 -0.28
N LEU A 42 0.02 3.72 0.71
CA LEU A 42 0.82 4.33 1.77
C LEU A 42 0.60 3.54 3.06
N VAL A 43 1.68 3.01 3.61
CA VAL A 43 1.64 2.28 4.88
C VAL A 43 2.04 3.23 6.00
N LEU A 44 1.17 3.39 6.99
CA LEU A 44 1.40 4.18 8.19
C LEU A 44 1.52 3.22 9.37
N THR A 45 2.60 3.33 10.12
CA THR A 45 2.89 2.50 11.30
C THR A 45 3.34 3.36 12.46
N GLN A 46 3.07 2.96 13.71
CA GLN A 46 3.67 3.63 14.86
C GLN A 46 5.18 3.41 14.89
N ARG A 47 5.91 4.42 15.35
CA ARG A 47 7.37 4.38 15.48
C ARG A 47 7.79 3.38 16.56
N GLU A 48 8.59 2.38 16.17
CA GLU A 48 9.17 1.36 17.05
C GLU A 48 10.69 1.26 16.82
N GLY A 49 11.42 2.31 17.20
CA GLY A 49 12.89 2.28 17.25
C GLY A 49 13.59 2.60 15.92
N GLU A 50 12.87 3.07 14.91
CA GLU A 50 13.45 3.50 13.63
C GLU A 50 14.35 4.72 13.83
N ARG A 51 15.59 4.56 13.38
CA ARG A 51 16.62 5.62 13.39
C ARG A 51 16.71 6.38 12.07
N VAL A 52 16.34 5.73 10.98
CA VAL A 52 16.32 6.28 9.63
C VAL A 52 15.08 5.80 8.89
N GLY A 53 14.48 6.66 8.06
CA GLY A 53 13.30 6.31 7.26
C GLY A 53 12.47 7.52 6.86
N TYR A 54 11.20 7.29 6.57
CA TYR A 54 10.22 8.33 6.32
C TYR A 54 9.20 8.37 7.44
N ALA A 55 8.75 9.58 7.77
CA ALA A 55 7.63 9.80 8.68
C ALA A 55 6.67 10.80 8.07
N THR A 56 5.39 10.68 8.44
CA THR A 56 4.36 11.68 8.14
C THR A 56 3.64 12.05 9.42
N GLU A 57 3.63 13.35 9.74
CA GLU A 57 2.84 13.92 10.83
C GLU A 57 1.58 14.57 10.26
N PHE A 58 0.43 14.06 10.66
CA PHE A 58 -0.86 14.74 10.47
C PHE A 58 -1.12 15.59 11.70
N LYS A 59 -1.19 16.91 11.51
CA LYS A 59 -1.29 17.83 12.63
C LYS A 59 -2.60 17.63 13.40
N LYS A 60 -2.47 17.69 14.72
CA LYS A 60 -3.55 17.64 15.70
C LYS A 60 -4.43 18.90 15.71
N ASP A 61 -4.00 19.97 15.04
CA ASP A 61 -4.79 21.20 14.95
C ASP A 61 -5.83 21.15 13.82
N ASN A 62 -6.84 22.03 13.89
CA ASN A 62 -7.92 22.13 12.90
C ASN A 62 -7.46 22.61 11.50
N LYS A 63 -6.15 22.62 11.22
CA LYS A 63 -5.61 23.17 9.98
C LYS A 63 -5.51 22.15 8.86
N ASN A 64 -5.82 20.87 9.12
CA ASN A 64 -5.85 19.85 8.09
C ASN A 64 -4.51 19.79 7.32
N GLN A 65 -3.39 19.96 8.04
CA GLN A 65 -2.05 20.02 7.46
C GLN A 65 -1.28 18.74 7.78
N TYR A 66 -0.44 18.32 6.85
CA TYR A 66 0.54 17.27 7.12
C TYR A 66 1.94 17.68 6.67
N ILE A 67 2.95 17.06 7.28
CA ILE A 67 4.32 17.08 6.81
C ILE A 67 4.83 15.65 6.72
N SER A 68 5.29 15.26 5.54
CA SER A 68 6.00 14.02 5.31
C SER A 68 7.47 14.34 5.14
N TYR A 69 8.37 13.57 5.76
CA TYR A 69 9.80 13.88 5.76
C TYR A 69 10.66 12.63 5.90
N TYR A 70 11.84 12.68 5.30
CA TYR A 70 12.93 11.76 5.58
C TYR A 70 13.62 12.16 6.89
N PHE A 71 13.88 11.20 7.75
CA PHE A 71 14.65 11.37 8.97
C PHE A 71 15.83 10.40 9.02
N ALA A 72 16.92 10.83 9.61
CA ALA A 72 18.13 10.06 9.86
C ALA A 72 18.91 10.69 11.03
N PRO A 73 19.84 9.98 11.68
CA PRO A 73 20.78 10.58 12.61
C PRO A 73 21.61 11.67 11.92
N CYS A 74 22.00 12.71 12.64
CA CYS A 74 22.75 13.84 12.07
C CYS A 74 24.01 13.37 11.31
N GLY A 75 24.18 13.82 10.06
CA GLY A 75 25.26 13.42 9.16
C GLY A 75 25.15 14.09 7.78
N ASN A 76 25.93 13.62 6.81
CA ASN A 76 25.99 14.11 5.42
C ASN A 76 24.79 13.63 4.57
N ASP A 77 23.59 13.68 5.14
CA ASP A 77 22.39 13.18 4.47
C ASP A 77 21.64 14.28 3.72
N CYS A 78 20.83 13.87 2.75
CA CYS A 78 19.96 14.73 1.98
C CYS A 78 18.52 14.62 2.52
N PHE A 79 18.13 15.58 3.35
CA PHE A 79 16.84 15.60 4.01
C PHE A 79 15.76 16.15 3.09
N GLN A 80 14.77 15.32 2.79
CA GLN A 80 13.64 15.63 1.93
C GLN A 80 12.37 15.76 2.77
N SER A 81 11.50 16.70 2.40
CA SER A 81 10.20 16.86 3.04
C SER A 81 9.16 17.34 2.03
N VAL A 82 7.92 16.90 2.23
CA VAL A 82 6.73 17.38 1.54
C VAL A 82 5.75 17.90 2.57
N SER A 83 5.31 19.14 2.42
CA SER A 83 4.20 19.69 3.20
C SER A 83 2.94 19.81 2.35
N GLY A 84 1.80 19.59 2.98
CA GLY A 84 0.53 19.56 2.29
C GLY A 84 -0.67 19.75 3.21
N ILE A 85 -1.85 19.57 2.63
CA ILE A 85 -3.12 19.52 3.35
C ILE A 85 -3.82 18.20 3.11
N PHE A 86 -4.62 17.76 4.08
CA PHE A 86 -5.46 16.58 3.98
C PHE A 86 -6.91 16.92 4.31
N GLU A 87 -7.86 16.24 3.70
CA GLU A 87 -9.29 16.46 3.96
C GLU A 87 -9.98 15.11 4.16
N LEU A 88 -10.65 14.91 5.29
CA LEU A 88 -11.51 13.75 5.50
C LEU A 88 -12.80 13.94 4.70
N ILE A 89 -12.79 13.47 3.46
CA ILE A 89 -13.89 13.63 2.49
C ILE A 89 -15.04 12.65 2.75
N ALA A 90 -14.81 11.60 3.54
CA ALA A 90 -15.82 10.66 4.05
C ALA A 90 -15.22 9.88 5.25
N PRO A 91 -16.02 9.15 6.05
CA PRO A 91 -15.51 8.40 7.20
C PRO A 91 -14.34 7.45 6.87
N SER A 92 -14.38 6.83 5.68
CA SER A 92 -13.37 5.89 5.20
C SER A 92 -12.45 6.49 4.13
N TYR A 93 -12.42 7.81 3.91
CA TYR A 93 -11.62 8.42 2.84
C TYR A 93 -10.94 9.72 3.25
N VAL A 94 -9.70 9.88 2.79
CA VAL A 94 -8.92 11.10 2.90
C VAL A 94 -8.45 11.56 1.52
N ARG A 95 -8.57 12.86 1.25
CA ARG A 95 -7.88 13.51 0.14
C ARG A 95 -6.57 14.07 0.62
N LEU A 96 -5.47 13.76 -0.04
CA LEU A 96 -4.17 14.36 0.21
C LEU A 96 -3.84 15.33 -0.93
N ASN A 97 -3.37 16.53 -0.57
CA ASN A 97 -2.81 17.51 -1.49
C ASN A 97 -1.39 17.83 -1.04
N ALA A 98 -0.40 17.39 -1.80
CA ALA A 98 0.99 17.77 -1.61
C ALA A 98 1.22 19.15 -2.23
N LEU A 99 1.79 20.09 -1.46
CA LEU A 99 1.86 21.50 -1.84
C LEU A 99 3.28 21.99 -2.04
N ASN A 100 4.21 21.59 -1.17
CA ASN A 100 5.60 22.06 -1.25
C ASN A 100 6.56 20.91 -1.01
N PHE A 101 7.58 20.82 -1.86
CA PHE A 101 8.73 19.94 -1.67
C PHE A 101 9.94 20.78 -1.25
N LYS A 102 10.65 20.32 -0.21
CA LYS A 102 11.89 20.93 0.26
C LYS A 102 12.97 19.86 0.44
N GLN A 103 14.17 20.19 0.01
CA GLN A 103 15.37 19.38 0.17
C GLN A 103 16.51 20.23 0.73
N ASN A 104 17.19 19.74 1.75
CA ASN A 104 18.36 20.36 2.38
C ASN A 104 19.32 19.30 2.95
N GLY A 105 20.42 19.73 3.57
CA GLY A 105 21.48 18.83 4.07
C GLY A 105 22.74 18.92 3.22
N ASP A 106 23.51 17.84 3.16
CA ASP A 106 24.74 17.75 2.37
C ASP A 106 24.45 17.37 0.91
N CYS A 107 23.57 18.16 0.28
CA CYS A 107 23.13 17.97 -1.09
C CYS A 107 22.62 19.28 -1.70
N GLU A 108 22.26 19.22 -2.97
CA GLU A 108 21.62 20.35 -3.66
C GLU A 108 20.34 20.77 -2.93
N LYS A 109 20.27 22.04 -2.53
CA LYS A 109 19.08 22.61 -1.89
C LYS A 109 17.98 22.79 -2.93
N LYS A 110 16.79 22.26 -2.64
CA LYS A 110 15.62 22.42 -3.51
C LYS A 110 14.45 22.94 -2.70
N ASN A 111 13.68 23.82 -3.32
CA ASN A 111 12.39 24.27 -2.81
C ASN A 111 11.47 24.45 -4.01
N LYS A 112 10.37 23.70 -4.07
CA LYS A 112 9.47 23.66 -5.21
C LYS A 112 8.02 23.61 -4.74
N THR A 113 7.16 24.36 -5.41
CA THR A 113 5.72 24.18 -5.29
C THR A 113 5.29 22.96 -6.11
N LEU A 114 4.43 22.13 -5.55
CA LEU A 114 3.82 20.98 -6.19
C LEU A 114 2.44 21.41 -6.70
N HIS A 115 2.28 21.48 -8.02
CA HIS A 115 1.03 21.90 -8.64
C HIS A 115 0.18 20.67 -8.98
N ASN A 116 -1.05 20.63 -8.47
CA ASN A 116 -2.03 19.56 -8.72
C ASN A 116 -1.54 18.17 -8.30
N ASP A 117 -0.74 18.07 -7.24
CA ASP A 117 -0.35 16.79 -6.66
C ASP A 117 -1.38 16.36 -5.61
N THR A 118 -2.46 15.78 -6.10
CA THR A 118 -3.66 15.43 -5.32
C THR A 118 -4.06 13.98 -5.61
N ALA A 119 -4.41 13.24 -4.57
CA ALA A 119 -5.06 11.94 -4.70
C ALA A 119 -5.99 11.66 -3.53
N ASP A 120 -7.02 10.86 -3.80
CA ASP A 120 -7.94 10.35 -2.80
C ASP A 120 -7.50 8.96 -2.36
N TYR A 121 -7.62 8.68 -1.07
CA TYR A 121 -7.22 7.41 -0.47
C TYR A 121 -8.34 6.86 0.40
N TYR A 122 -8.59 5.58 0.29
CA TYR A 122 -9.38 4.79 1.22
C TYR A 122 -8.56 4.51 2.48
N ILE A 123 -9.14 4.80 3.65
CA ILE A 123 -8.53 4.59 4.96
C ILE A 123 -8.91 3.19 5.44
N TYR A 124 -7.95 2.28 5.38
CA TYR A 124 -8.12 0.92 5.91
C TYR A 124 -7.33 0.75 7.21
N LYS A 125 -8.07 0.70 8.33
CA LYS A 125 -7.49 0.51 9.66
C LYS A 125 -7.15 -0.97 9.87
N VAL A 126 -5.86 -1.31 9.76
CA VAL A 126 -5.35 -2.67 10.01
C VAL A 126 -5.32 -2.95 11.51
N SER A 127 -4.85 -2.00 12.31
CA SER A 127 -4.87 -2.05 13.78
C SER A 127 -4.86 -0.63 14.36
N ASN A 128 -4.78 -0.48 15.68
CA ASN A 128 -4.56 0.84 16.30
C ASN A 128 -3.15 1.40 16.00
N LYS A 129 -2.22 0.56 15.54
CA LYS A 129 -0.83 0.93 15.26
C LYS A 129 -0.49 0.94 13.77
N LYS A 130 -1.41 0.52 12.89
CA LYS A 130 -1.15 0.36 11.46
C LYS A 130 -2.38 0.74 10.63
N ILE A 131 -2.16 1.61 9.65
CA ILE A 131 -3.18 2.08 8.71
C ILE A 131 -2.62 1.94 7.30
N PHE A 132 -3.48 1.50 6.38
CA PHE A 132 -3.23 1.58 4.95
C PHE A 132 -4.04 2.73 4.36
N LEU A 133 -3.39 3.59 3.59
CA LEU A 133 -4.07 4.50 2.67
C LEU A 133 -3.96 3.89 1.28
N VAL A 134 -5.08 3.37 0.77
CA VAL A 134 -5.14 2.74 -0.55
C VAL A 134 -5.66 3.77 -1.55
N LYS A 135 -4.89 4.06 -2.60
CA LYS A 135 -5.28 5.07 -3.58
C LYS A 135 -6.60 4.66 -4.24
N SER A 136 -7.55 5.59 -4.21
CA SER A 136 -8.90 5.40 -4.73
C SER A 136 -9.08 6.16 -6.04
N THR A 137 -9.59 5.46 -7.04
CA THR A 137 -9.92 6.06 -8.36
C THR A 137 -11.39 6.45 -8.46
N SER A 138 -12.27 5.75 -7.74
CA SER A 138 -13.73 5.85 -7.88
C SER A 138 -14.47 6.04 -6.54
N ARG A 139 -13.74 6.07 -5.41
CA ARG A 139 -14.31 6.07 -4.05
C ARG A 139 -15.32 4.95 -3.82
N ASN A 140 -15.01 3.76 -4.35
CA ASN A 140 -15.82 2.58 -4.21
C ASN A 140 -15.32 1.75 -3.02
N GLU A 141 -16.02 1.82 -1.90
CA GLU A 141 -15.59 1.18 -0.64
C GLU A 141 -15.47 -0.34 -0.75
N LYS A 142 -16.29 -0.98 -1.59
CA LYS A 142 -16.18 -2.42 -1.85
C LYS A 142 -14.89 -2.74 -2.60
N GLU A 143 -14.57 -2.00 -3.65
CA GLU A 143 -13.36 -2.21 -4.46
C GLU A 143 -12.10 -1.85 -3.66
N ASP A 144 -12.09 -0.70 -3.00
CA ASP A 144 -10.91 -0.23 -2.26
C ASP A 144 -10.68 -1.03 -0.97
N GLY A 145 -11.75 -1.50 -0.34
CA GLY A 145 -11.68 -2.48 0.75
C GLY A 145 -11.12 -3.83 0.30
N GLU A 146 -11.48 -4.31 -0.91
CA GLU A 146 -10.88 -5.51 -1.51
C GLU A 146 -9.38 -5.31 -1.77
N LYS A 147 -9.00 -4.18 -2.38
CA LYS A 147 -7.58 -3.83 -2.57
C LYS A 147 -6.81 -3.81 -1.25
N ALA A 148 -7.37 -3.19 -0.20
CA ALA A 148 -6.72 -3.08 1.10
C ALA A 148 -6.47 -4.45 1.76
N LYS A 149 -7.46 -5.34 1.70
CA LYS A 149 -7.32 -6.74 2.18
C LYS A 149 -6.23 -7.48 1.41
N ASN A 150 -6.20 -7.33 0.08
CA ASN A 150 -5.18 -7.96 -0.74
C ASN A 150 -3.79 -7.38 -0.48
N TYR A 151 -3.67 -6.06 -0.28
CA TYR A 151 -2.43 -5.44 0.16
C TYR A 151 -1.94 -6.02 1.48
N LEU A 152 -2.83 -6.25 2.45
CA LEU A 152 -2.46 -6.89 3.72
C LEU A 152 -1.88 -8.28 3.49
N LEU A 153 -2.43 -9.05 2.56
CA LEU A 153 -1.99 -10.41 2.26
C LEU A 153 -0.65 -10.46 1.51
N VAL A 154 -0.37 -9.47 0.64
CA VAL A 154 0.90 -9.40 -0.11
C VAL A 154 1.99 -8.55 0.56
N THR A 155 1.71 -8.03 1.76
CA THR A 155 2.67 -7.33 2.62
C THR A 155 2.98 -8.17 3.85
N ASP A 156 4.12 -7.90 4.51
CA ASP A 156 4.58 -8.64 5.70
C ASP A 156 4.70 -10.17 5.47
N ILE A 157 5.13 -10.58 4.27
CA ILE A 157 5.39 -11.99 3.94
C ILE A 157 6.74 -12.41 4.53
N LYS A 158 6.76 -13.53 5.27
CA LYS A 158 7.96 -14.17 5.81
C LYS A 158 8.92 -14.49 4.67
N TYR A 159 10.06 -13.81 4.64
CA TYR A 159 11.09 -13.95 3.60
C TYR A 159 11.50 -15.41 3.36
N ASN A 160 11.58 -16.23 4.41
CA ASN A 160 12.04 -17.62 4.32
C ASN A 160 11.07 -18.54 3.56
N LEU A 161 9.77 -18.20 3.47
CA LEU A 161 8.78 -19.03 2.77
C LEU A 161 8.80 -18.80 1.26
N VAL A 162 9.34 -17.67 0.80
CA VAL A 162 9.58 -17.37 -0.62
C VAL A 162 10.55 -18.36 -1.26
N TYR A 163 11.46 -18.92 -0.48
CA TYR A 163 12.50 -19.84 -0.94
C TYR A 163 12.26 -21.30 -0.51
N ASP A 164 11.14 -21.59 0.18
CA ASP A 164 10.81 -22.96 0.56
C ASP A 164 10.40 -23.74 -0.69
N ARG A 165 11.32 -24.62 -1.12
CA ARG A 165 11.18 -25.48 -2.31
C ARG A 165 10.01 -26.48 -2.22
N LYS A 166 9.32 -26.58 -1.08
CA LYS A 166 8.11 -27.40 -0.93
C LYS A 166 6.91 -26.82 -1.68
N TYR A 167 6.83 -25.50 -1.80
CA TYR A 167 5.82 -24.81 -2.61
C TYR A 167 6.28 -24.82 -4.07
N LYS A 168 6.30 -26.02 -4.68
CA LYS A 168 6.89 -26.23 -6.00
C LYS A 168 6.20 -25.37 -7.06
N MET A 169 7.06 -24.62 -7.74
CA MET A 169 6.83 -23.67 -8.83
C MET A 169 6.31 -24.39 -10.06
N LYS A 170 5.32 -23.79 -10.73
CA LYS A 170 4.55 -24.48 -11.77
C LYS A 170 5.12 -24.28 -13.18
N VAL A 171 5.77 -23.13 -13.46
CA VAL A 171 6.23 -22.78 -14.82
C VAL A 171 7.48 -21.90 -14.79
N GLU A 172 8.43 -22.15 -15.71
CA GLU A 172 9.57 -21.29 -16.03
C GLU A 172 9.36 -20.68 -17.42
N THR A 173 9.46 -19.36 -17.56
CA THR A 173 9.38 -18.66 -18.85
C THR A 173 10.67 -17.91 -19.17
N LYS A 174 10.97 -17.75 -20.47
CA LYS A 174 12.17 -17.04 -20.95
C LYS A 174 11.86 -15.55 -21.13
N GLY A 175 12.68 -14.68 -20.54
CA GLY A 175 12.72 -13.25 -20.86
C GLY A 175 12.09 -12.31 -19.84
N ILE A 176 12.37 -11.02 -20.03
CA ILE A 176 12.02 -9.89 -19.15
C ILE A 176 10.87 -9.10 -19.80
N ALA A 177 9.69 -9.70 -20.02
CA ALA A 177 8.54 -8.83 -20.31
C ALA A 177 8.34 -7.88 -19.10
N PRO A 178 8.01 -6.60 -19.31
CA PRO A 178 7.77 -5.68 -18.21
C PRO A 178 6.63 -6.21 -17.32
N LEU A 179 6.76 -6.05 -16.01
CA LEU A 179 5.61 -6.21 -15.10
C LEU A 179 4.57 -5.15 -15.51
N PRO A 180 3.29 -5.49 -15.75
CA PRO A 180 2.59 -6.74 -15.40
C PRO A 180 2.45 -7.79 -16.53
N ALA A 181 3.01 -7.60 -17.71
CA ALA A 181 2.76 -8.43 -18.91
C ALA A 181 3.09 -9.93 -18.72
N GLN A 182 4.13 -10.28 -17.95
CA GLN A 182 4.44 -11.69 -17.65
C GLN A 182 3.35 -12.36 -16.81
N ILE A 183 2.71 -11.59 -15.92
CA ILE A 183 1.62 -12.07 -15.08
C ILE A 183 0.35 -12.23 -15.91
N GLU A 184 0.12 -11.34 -16.88
CA GLU A 184 -0.99 -11.47 -17.82
C GLU A 184 -0.84 -12.73 -18.70
N GLU A 185 0.37 -13.01 -19.18
CA GLU A 185 0.68 -14.24 -19.91
C GLU A 185 0.48 -15.48 -19.02
N TYR A 186 0.99 -15.46 -17.78
CA TYR A 186 0.79 -16.57 -16.84
C TYR A 186 -0.69 -16.79 -16.52
N ALA A 187 -1.44 -15.72 -16.26
CA ALA A 187 -2.87 -15.78 -15.98
C ALA A 187 -3.66 -16.35 -17.17
N THR A 188 -3.31 -15.98 -18.39
CA THR A 188 -3.97 -16.45 -19.62
C THR A 188 -3.59 -17.88 -19.96
N ASN A 189 -2.30 -18.20 -20.00
CA ASN A 189 -1.82 -19.46 -20.56
C ASN A 189 -1.79 -20.60 -19.53
N ILE A 190 -1.55 -20.27 -18.26
CA ILE A 190 -1.35 -21.27 -17.19
C ILE A 190 -2.57 -21.36 -16.29
N LEU A 191 -3.06 -20.22 -15.79
CA LEU A 191 -4.30 -20.19 -15.00
C LEU A 191 -5.56 -20.28 -15.87
N GLN A 192 -5.44 -20.13 -17.20
CA GLN A 192 -6.54 -20.21 -18.17
C GLN A 192 -7.69 -19.23 -17.88
N LEU A 193 -7.36 -18.07 -17.30
CA LEU A 193 -8.34 -17.02 -17.01
C LEU A 193 -8.70 -16.29 -18.30
N LYS A 194 -10.01 -16.20 -18.60
CA LYS A 194 -10.52 -15.50 -19.79
C LYS A 194 -10.68 -14.01 -19.58
N GLU A 195 -11.18 -13.63 -18.41
CA GLU A 195 -11.35 -12.24 -17.99
C GLU A 195 -10.78 -12.11 -16.57
N PHE A 196 -9.75 -11.31 -16.40
CA PHE A 196 -9.09 -11.13 -15.12
C PHE A 196 -8.61 -9.70 -14.92
N LYS A 197 -8.33 -9.35 -13.66
CA LYS A 197 -7.70 -8.08 -13.28
C LYS A 197 -6.62 -8.33 -12.24
N ILE A 198 -5.45 -7.74 -12.44
CA ILE A 198 -4.45 -7.63 -11.37
C ILE A 198 -4.93 -6.54 -10.42
N ILE A 199 -5.31 -6.93 -9.21
CA ILE A 199 -5.88 -5.99 -8.23
C ILE A 199 -4.76 -5.15 -7.61
N ILE A 200 -3.69 -5.83 -7.19
CA ILE A 200 -2.51 -5.24 -6.57
C ILE A 200 -1.28 -6.07 -6.91
N TYR A 201 -0.11 -5.47 -6.72
CA TYR A 201 1.15 -6.19 -6.69
C TYR A 201 2.12 -5.51 -5.73
N ASN A 202 3.03 -6.30 -5.16
CA ASN A 202 4.03 -5.80 -4.22
C ASN A 202 5.36 -6.52 -4.44
N LYS A 203 6.47 -5.79 -4.25
CA LYS A 203 7.81 -6.36 -4.25
C LYS A 203 8.16 -6.79 -2.82
N LEU A 204 8.69 -8.00 -2.67
CA LEU A 204 9.20 -8.45 -1.39
C LEU A 204 10.53 -7.75 -1.08
N ARG A 205 10.62 -7.18 0.12
CA ARG A 205 11.77 -6.39 0.56
C ARG A 205 13.06 -7.22 0.45
N GLY A 206 14.08 -6.68 -0.22
CA GLY A 206 15.39 -7.33 -0.36
C GLY A 206 15.43 -8.55 -1.29
N ALA A 207 14.36 -8.84 -2.03
CA ALA A 207 14.32 -9.92 -3.02
C ALA A 207 13.95 -9.40 -4.42
N ALA A 208 14.39 -10.11 -5.46
CA ALA A 208 13.88 -9.95 -6.82
C ALA A 208 12.55 -10.73 -7.01
N VAL A 209 11.66 -10.62 -6.02
CA VAL A 209 10.41 -11.37 -5.96
C VAL A 209 9.24 -10.40 -5.84
N TRP A 210 8.22 -10.66 -6.64
CA TRP A 210 6.98 -9.91 -6.70
C TRP A 210 5.80 -10.82 -6.41
N VAL A 211 4.78 -10.30 -5.74
CA VAL A 211 3.53 -11.02 -5.45
C VAL A 211 2.38 -10.21 -6.02
N PHE A 212 1.52 -10.87 -6.78
CA PHE A 212 0.37 -10.30 -7.48
C PHE A 212 -0.90 -10.94 -6.95
N ALA A 213 -1.96 -10.15 -6.74
CA ALA A 213 -3.30 -10.68 -6.55
C ALA A 213 -4.06 -10.58 -7.88
N VAL A 214 -4.36 -11.72 -8.48
CA VAL A 214 -5.03 -11.82 -9.78
C VAL A 214 -6.47 -12.28 -9.55
N LYS A 215 -7.43 -11.43 -9.88
CA LYS A 215 -8.86 -11.75 -9.75
C LYS A 215 -9.42 -12.24 -11.06
N ASP A 216 -9.99 -13.43 -11.05
CA ASP A 216 -10.89 -13.90 -12.10
C ASP A 216 -12.19 -13.09 -12.03
N LEU A 217 -12.52 -12.35 -13.09
CA LEU A 217 -13.71 -11.51 -13.15
C LEU A 217 -14.99 -12.33 -13.34
N THR A 218 -14.88 -13.57 -13.82
CA THR A 218 -16.01 -14.49 -14.03
C THR A 218 -16.47 -15.09 -12.70
N THR A 219 -15.52 -15.59 -11.90
CA THR A 219 -15.82 -16.29 -10.65
C THR A 219 -15.66 -15.42 -9.41
N GLY A 220 -14.94 -14.30 -9.52
CA GLY A 220 -14.56 -13.45 -8.40
C GLY A 220 -13.42 -14.02 -7.54
N VAL A 221 -12.89 -15.20 -7.87
CA VAL A 221 -11.80 -15.85 -7.14
C VAL A 221 -10.50 -15.08 -7.34
N ILE A 222 -9.75 -14.92 -6.25
CA ILE A 222 -8.43 -14.29 -6.27
C ILE A 222 -7.37 -15.36 -6.10
N THR A 223 -6.45 -15.41 -7.07
CA THR A 223 -5.26 -16.24 -7.05
C THR A 223 -4.04 -15.37 -6.83
N TYR A 224 -3.18 -15.73 -5.89
CA TYR A 224 -1.95 -15.01 -5.63
C TYR A 224 -0.80 -15.62 -6.41
N VAL A 225 -0.17 -14.84 -7.29
CA VAL A 225 0.93 -15.28 -8.14
C VAL A 225 2.22 -14.62 -7.66
N THR A 226 3.21 -15.42 -7.34
CA THR A 226 4.57 -14.98 -7.02
C THR A 226 5.43 -15.13 -8.28
N GLN A 227 6.18 -14.08 -8.62
CA GLN A 227 7.18 -14.08 -9.67
C GLN A 227 8.57 -13.84 -9.09
N GLN A 228 9.53 -14.69 -9.43
CA GLN A 228 10.94 -14.52 -9.11
C GLN A 228 11.78 -14.47 -10.38
N ASN A 229 12.60 -13.42 -10.54
CA ASN A 229 13.59 -13.35 -11.61
C ASN A 229 14.96 -13.83 -11.10
N TYR A 230 15.66 -14.63 -11.89
CA TYR A 230 17.04 -15.07 -11.60
C TYR A 230 17.83 -15.31 -12.88
N ILE A 231 19.16 -15.38 -12.76
CA ILE A 231 20.05 -15.76 -13.85
C ILE A 231 20.32 -17.27 -13.78
N ASP A 232 20.03 -18.00 -14.85
CA ASP A 232 20.29 -19.42 -14.95
C ASP A 232 21.79 -19.75 -15.11
N THR A 233 22.14 -21.03 -15.07
CA THR A 233 23.52 -21.49 -15.24
C THR A 233 24.12 -21.16 -16.61
N GLY A 234 23.29 -20.78 -17.59
CA GLY A 234 23.70 -20.34 -18.92
C GLY A 234 23.78 -18.82 -19.09
N GLY A 235 23.66 -18.06 -18.00
CA GLY A 235 23.72 -16.59 -18.02
C GLY A 235 22.46 -15.92 -18.57
N LYS A 236 21.34 -16.64 -18.66
CA LYS A 236 20.06 -16.11 -19.16
C LYS A 236 19.13 -15.75 -18.01
N GLU A 237 18.43 -14.63 -18.14
CA GLU A 237 17.40 -14.25 -17.18
C GLU A 237 16.12 -15.08 -17.41
N VAL A 238 15.65 -15.68 -16.32
CA VAL A 238 14.48 -16.56 -16.28
C VAL A 238 13.54 -16.07 -15.20
N ALA A 239 12.23 -16.12 -15.49
CA ALA A 239 11.18 -15.87 -14.52
C ALA A 239 10.54 -17.19 -14.08
N ARG A 240 10.38 -17.35 -12.76
CA ARG A 240 9.69 -18.48 -12.13
C ARG A 240 8.41 -18.01 -11.48
N PHE A 241 7.37 -18.82 -11.63
CA PHE A 241 6.04 -18.52 -11.10
C PHE A 241 5.55 -19.60 -10.14
N PHE A 242 4.89 -19.15 -9.09
CA PHE A 242 4.15 -19.99 -8.15
C PHE A 242 2.82 -19.31 -7.85
N ASP A 243 1.71 -20.05 -7.90
CA ASP A 243 0.41 -19.54 -7.50
C ASP A 243 -0.17 -20.31 -6.31
N CYS A 244 -0.92 -19.58 -5.49
CA CYS A 244 -1.57 -20.10 -4.30
C CYS A 244 -2.89 -19.40 -4.01
N THR A 245 -3.69 -20.06 -3.19
CA THR A 245 -4.96 -19.56 -2.68
C THR A 245 -4.76 -18.54 -1.55
N GLU A 246 -5.80 -17.79 -1.21
CA GLU A 246 -5.79 -16.88 -0.05
C GLU A 246 -5.40 -17.59 1.26
N ALA A 247 -6.00 -18.75 1.53
CA ALA A 247 -5.72 -19.53 2.73
C ALA A 247 -4.28 -20.08 2.79
N GLU A 248 -3.62 -20.25 1.65
CA GLU A 248 -2.21 -20.59 1.59
C GLU A 248 -1.34 -19.35 1.77
N MET A 249 -1.72 -18.22 1.17
CA MET A 249 -1.02 -16.93 1.32
C MET A 249 -1.00 -16.47 2.78
N GLU A 250 -2.09 -16.64 3.52
CA GLU A 250 -2.15 -16.32 4.95
C GLU A 250 -1.09 -17.05 5.78
N LYS A 251 -0.74 -18.29 5.42
CA LYS A 251 0.30 -19.07 6.11
C LYS A 251 1.70 -18.47 5.93
N PHE A 252 1.88 -17.63 4.91
CA PHE A 252 3.15 -16.98 4.61
C PHE A 252 3.38 -15.69 5.39
N ARG A 253 2.37 -15.14 6.06
CA ARG A 253 2.45 -13.84 6.74
C ARG A 253 3.15 -13.94 8.10
N GLU A 254 3.81 -12.86 8.50
CA GLU A 254 4.45 -12.69 9.82
C GLU A 254 3.44 -12.60 10.97
#